data_AF-A0AAJ0X9E0-F1
#
_entry.id   AF-A0AAJ0X9E0-F1
#
_cell.length_a   1.000
_cell.length_b   1.000
_cell.length_c   1.000
_cell.angle_alpha   90.00
_cell.angle_beta   90.00
_cell.angle_gamma   90.00
#
_symmetry.space_group_name_H-M   'P 1'
#
loop_
_entity.id
_entity.type
_entity.pdbx_description
1 polymer ?
#
loop_
_entity_poly.entity_id
_entity_poly.type
_entity_poly.pdbx_seq_one_letter_code
_entity_poly.pdbx_strand_id
1 'polypeptide(L)'
;MTRAFTIIRSALAGLVVAMTSLGAAQAAPIAVTFDGTDYTIGTLTGVYNDTPTASLLQSQPWWDNTTLAQGLAAALGNQLGVPNFGSWGPLFAYSLPVPNAALTSWYFSPSGPGVNTVTVFPGSEFVFAVDETPAAVPLPPTAALLLGGLGVVGVMKRRARKAA
;
A
#
# COMPACT_ATOMS: atom_id res chain seq x y z
N MET A 1 66.71 23.80 17.04
CA MET A 1 66.18 22.55 16.43
C MET A 1 65.90 21.56 17.56
N THR A 2 64.89 20.68 17.41
CA THR A 2 64.35 19.67 18.39
C THR A 2 63.10 20.15 19.14
N ARG A 3 61.90 20.15 18.51
CA ARG A 3 60.88 19.08 18.33
C ARG A 3 59.89 18.95 19.51
N ALA A 4 58.65 19.34 19.25
CA ALA A 4 57.44 19.14 20.03
C ALA A 4 57.00 17.66 20.05
N PHE A 5 56.31 17.23 21.10
CA PHE A 5 55.44 16.05 21.04
C PHE A 5 54.12 16.28 21.78
N THR A 6 53.07 16.15 20.97
CA THR A 6 51.65 16.39 21.19
C THR A 6 51.02 15.28 22.03
N ILE A 7 50.19 15.65 23.01
CA ILE A 7 49.38 14.75 23.83
C ILE A 7 48.19 14.25 22.98
N ILE A 8 48.17 12.95 22.67
CA ILE A 8 47.09 12.29 21.95
C ILE A 8 45.93 12.04 22.93
N ARG A 9 44.79 12.69 22.70
CA ARG A 9 43.53 12.44 23.40
C ARG A 9 42.80 11.28 22.71
N SER A 10 42.74 10.13 23.39
CA SER A 10 42.01 8.95 22.96
C SER A 10 40.51 9.21 23.01
N ALA A 11 39.86 9.37 21.85
CA ALA A 11 38.42 9.32 21.73
C ALA A 11 38.00 7.89 21.36
N LEU A 12 37.37 7.18 22.30
CA LEU A 12 36.63 5.95 22.01
C LEU A 12 35.42 6.32 21.13
N ALA A 13 35.49 6.02 19.84
CA ALA A 13 34.31 6.00 18.99
C ALA A 13 33.61 4.65 19.18
N GLY A 14 32.50 4.64 19.92
CA GLY A 14 31.61 3.49 20.03
C GLY A 14 30.92 3.25 18.70
N LEU A 15 31.34 2.21 17.98
CA LEU A 15 30.66 1.71 16.78
C LEU A 15 29.41 0.95 17.21
N VAL A 16 28.24 1.59 17.14
CA VAL A 16 26.95 0.91 17.24
C VAL A 16 26.67 0.24 15.91
N VAL A 17 26.89 -1.08 15.84
CA VAL A 17 26.45 -1.90 14.70
C VAL A 17 24.94 -2.10 14.85
N ALA A 18 24.15 -1.31 14.11
CA ALA A 18 22.74 -1.60 13.93
C ALA A 18 22.63 -2.88 13.09
N MET A 19 22.25 -3.99 13.71
CA MET A 19 21.84 -5.20 13.00
C MET A 19 20.54 -4.89 12.25
N THR A 20 20.67 -4.47 10.99
CA THR A 20 19.54 -4.44 10.05
C THR A 20 19.14 -5.88 9.78
N SER A 21 18.06 -6.33 10.41
CA SER A 21 17.38 -7.55 9.99
C SER A 21 16.97 -7.35 8.53
N LEU A 22 17.63 -8.08 7.60
CA LEU A 22 17.15 -8.23 6.23
C LEU A 22 15.84 -9.03 6.29
N GLY A 23 14.73 -8.34 6.56
CA GLY A 23 13.41 -8.86 6.21
C GLY A 23 13.32 -8.93 4.70
N ALA A 24 12.71 -9.98 4.16
CA ALA A 24 12.39 -10.05 2.74
C ALA A 24 11.63 -8.78 2.36
N ALA A 25 12.21 -7.97 1.47
CA ALA A 25 11.57 -6.75 1.01
C ALA A 25 10.35 -7.15 0.16
N GLN A 26 9.14 -7.01 0.70
CA GLN A 26 7.93 -6.99 -0.13
C GLN A 26 8.03 -5.79 -1.07
N ALA A 27 7.59 -5.96 -2.32
CA ALA A 27 7.56 -4.86 -3.28
C ALA A 27 6.73 -3.71 -2.70
N ALA A 28 7.25 -2.49 -2.78
CA ALA A 28 6.51 -1.33 -2.32
C ALA A 28 5.22 -1.18 -3.16
N PRO A 29 4.08 -0.82 -2.54
CA PRO A 29 2.84 -0.59 -3.26
C PRO A 29 3.00 0.49 -4.34
N ILE A 30 2.29 0.32 -5.45
CA ILE A 30 2.35 1.22 -6.61
C ILE A 30 1.05 2.01 -6.72
N ALA A 31 1.17 3.32 -6.84
CA ALA A 31 0.03 4.19 -7.14
C ALA A 31 -0.39 4.00 -8.61
N VAL A 32 -1.67 3.68 -8.83
CA VAL A 32 -2.26 3.45 -10.14
C VAL A 32 -3.53 4.27 -10.24
N THR A 33 -3.66 5.08 -11.31
CA THR A 33 -4.90 5.82 -11.60
C THR A 33 -5.71 5.08 -12.66
N PHE A 34 -6.99 4.83 -12.38
CA PHE A 34 -7.93 4.30 -13.36
C PHE A 34 -9.26 5.06 -13.29
N ASP A 35 -9.76 5.52 -14.44
CA ASP A 35 -10.99 6.31 -14.58
C ASP A 35 -11.07 7.51 -13.60
N GLY A 36 -9.93 8.18 -13.39
CA GLY A 36 -9.83 9.34 -12.49
C GLY A 36 -9.81 9.02 -11.00
N THR A 37 -9.80 7.75 -10.61
CA THR A 37 -9.64 7.31 -9.21
C THR A 37 -8.23 6.76 -9.00
N ASP A 38 -7.56 7.22 -7.93
CA ASP A 38 -6.24 6.73 -7.53
C ASP A 38 -6.37 5.53 -6.59
N TYR A 39 -5.60 4.48 -6.86
CA TYR A 39 -5.50 3.27 -6.06
C TYR A 39 -4.04 3.04 -5.67
N THR A 40 -3.81 2.45 -4.50
CA THR A 40 -2.46 2.07 -4.06
C THR A 40 -2.38 0.56 -4.06
N ILE A 41 -1.81 -0.03 -5.11
CA ILE A 41 -1.86 -1.48 -5.32
C ILE A 41 -0.59 -2.14 -4.78
N GLY A 42 -0.77 -3.04 -3.81
CA GLY A 42 0.25 -3.97 -3.32
C GLY A 42 -0.06 -5.41 -3.71
N THR A 43 0.63 -6.35 -3.06
CA THR A 43 0.45 -7.79 -3.30
C THR A 43 0.25 -8.57 -2.01
N LEU A 44 -0.70 -9.50 -2.03
CA LEU A 44 -0.85 -10.54 -1.02
C LEU A 44 -0.51 -11.90 -1.63
N THR A 45 0.39 -12.65 -1.01
CA THR A 45 0.58 -14.08 -1.31
C THR A 45 -0.30 -14.90 -0.39
N GLY A 46 -1.12 -15.81 -0.93
CA GLY A 46 -1.94 -16.69 -0.12
C GLY A 46 -2.86 -17.61 -0.93
N VAL A 47 -3.65 -18.40 -0.21
CA VAL A 47 -4.66 -19.29 -0.79
C VAL A 47 -6.03 -18.63 -0.69
N TYR A 48 -6.72 -18.42 -1.81
CA TYR A 48 -7.94 -17.58 -1.82
C TYR A 48 -9.12 -18.17 -1.04
N ASN A 49 -9.19 -19.49 -0.87
CA ASN A 49 -10.27 -20.14 -0.13
C ASN A 49 -9.98 -20.30 1.37
N ASP A 50 -8.90 -19.68 1.86
CA ASP A 50 -8.62 -19.55 3.29
C ASP A 50 -9.16 -18.22 3.82
N THR A 51 -9.80 -18.26 4.98
CA THR A 51 -10.29 -17.10 5.75
C THR A 51 -9.14 -16.58 6.63
N PRO A 52 -8.19 -15.86 6.04
CA PRO A 52 -8.42 -14.42 5.92
C PRO A 52 -8.32 -13.88 4.48
N THR A 53 -7.65 -14.60 3.59
CA THR A 53 -7.43 -14.19 2.19
C THR A 53 -8.76 -13.97 1.47
N ALA A 54 -9.71 -14.90 1.61
CA ALA A 54 -11.02 -14.82 0.96
C ALA A 54 -11.75 -13.51 1.28
N SER A 55 -11.76 -13.13 2.57
CA SER A 55 -12.43 -11.93 3.05
C SER A 55 -11.74 -10.66 2.56
N LEU A 56 -10.41 -10.65 2.52
CA LEU A 56 -9.66 -9.51 2.00
C LEU A 56 -9.86 -9.35 0.48
N LEU A 57 -9.86 -10.43 -0.29
CA LEU A 57 -10.08 -10.37 -1.73
C LEU A 57 -11.49 -9.87 -2.05
N GLN A 58 -12.50 -10.28 -1.28
CA GLN A 58 -13.89 -9.83 -1.42
C GLN A 58 -14.10 -8.38 -0.97
N SER A 59 -13.21 -7.81 -0.15
CA SER A 59 -13.30 -6.41 0.26
C SER A 59 -12.64 -5.43 -0.73
N GLN A 60 -12.05 -5.93 -1.82
CA GLN A 60 -11.36 -5.08 -2.78
C GLN A 60 -12.34 -4.21 -3.58
N PRO A 61 -11.99 -2.96 -3.93
CA PRO A 61 -12.89 -2.06 -4.66
C PRO A 61 -13.34 -2.58 -6.02
N TRP A 62 -12.58 -3.48 -6.64
CA TRP A 62 -12.89 -4.11 -7.92
C TRP A 62 -13.60 -5.45 -7.80
N TRP A 63 -13.92 -5.90 -6.60
CA TRP A 63 -14.74 -7.10 -6.42
C TRP A 63 -16.12 -6.89 -7.08
N ASP A 64 -16.60 -7.92 -7.78
CA ASP A 64 -17.79 -7.90 -8.64
C ASP A 64 -17.78 -6.83 -9.76
N ASN A 65 -16.62 -6.20 -10.03
CA ASN A 65 -16.45 -5.20 -11.09
C ASN A 65 -15.32 -5.62 -12.06
N THR A 66 -15.67 -6.44 -13.05
CA THR A 66 -14.73 -6.95 -14.05
C THR A 66 -14.01 -5.85 -14.82
N THR A 67 -14.68 -4.74 -15.12
CA THR A 67 -14.09 -3.63 -15.90
C THR A 67 -13.01 -2.94 -15.09
N LEU A 68 -13.27 -2.69 -13.81
CA LEU A 68 -12.29 -2.08 -12.91
C LEU A 68 -11.10 -3.02 -12.67
N ALA A 69 -11.34 -4.31 -12.41
CA ALA A 69 -10.27 -5.30 -12.22
C ALA A 69 -9.37 -5.43 -13.46
N GLN A 70 -9.97 -5.51 -14.66
CA GLN A 70 -9.23 -5.55 -15.93
C GLN A 70 -8.44 -4.26 -16.16
N GLY A 71 -9.07 -3.10 -15.91
CA GLY A 71 -8.46 -1.79 -16.08
C GLY A 71 -7.25 -1.56 -15.18
N LEU A 72 -7.36 -1.96 -13.91
CA LEU A 72 -6.26 -1.89 -12.96
C LEU A 72 -5.14 -2.88 -13.30
N ALA A 73 -5.46 -4.09 -13.76
CA ALA A 73 -4.45 -5.01 -14.27
C ALA A 73 -3.68 -4.41 -15.47
N ALA A 74 -4.38 -3.75 -16.39
CA ALA A 74 -3.76 -3.06 -17.52
C ALA A 74 -2.85 -1.90 -17.07
N ALA A 75 -3.35 -1.07 -16.16
CA ALA A 75 -2.68 0.14 -15.71
C ALA A 75 -1.46 -0.16 -14.83
N LEU A 76 -1.55 -1.17 -13.96
CA LEU A 76 -0.43 -1.64 -13.14
C LEU A 76 0.65 -2.34 -14.00
N GLY A 77 0.24 -3.14 -14.98
CA GLY A 77 1.16 -3.93 -15.79
C GLY A 77 2.04 -4.84 -14.93
N ASN A 78 3.36 -4.67 -15.05
CA ASN A 78 4.39 -5.39 -14.27
C ASN A 78 5.13 -4.48 -13.29
N GLN A 79 4.56 -3.34 -12.88
CA GLN A 79 5.25 -2.34 -12.06
C GLN A 79 5.64 -2.85 -10.66
N LEU A 80 4.90 -3.82 -10.10
CA LEU A 80 5.24 -4.50 -8.85
C LEU A 80 6.37 -5.55 -9.00
N GLY A 81 6.95 -5.66 -10.19
CA GLY A 81 7.92 -6.68 -10.54
C GLY A 81 7.26 -7.99 -10.97
N VAL A 82 8.09 -8.96 -11.34
CA VAL A 82 7.72 -10.34 -11.66
C VAL A 82 8.75 -11.26 -10.99
N PRO A 83 8.41 -12.53 -10.65
CA PRO A 83 7.14 -13.24 -10.90
C PRO A 83 6.06 -12.99 -9.83
N ASN A 84 4.79 -12.86 -10.25
CA ASN A 84 3.63 -12.94 -9.35
C ASN A 84 2.74 -14.14 -9.68
N PHE A 85 2.40 -14.31 -10.96
CA PHE A 85 1.74 -15.50 -11.48
C PHE A 85 2.55 -16.02 -12.67
N GLY A 86 3.40 -17.03 -12.45
CA GLY A 86 4.40 -17.41 -13.45
C GLY A 86 5.31 -16.21 -13.77
N SER A 87 5.49 -15.85 -15.05
CA SER A 87 6.28 -14.67 -15.46
C SER A 87 5.45 -13.38 -15.61
N TRP A 88 4.29 -13.30 -14.96
CA TRP A 88 3.27 -12.26 -15.19
C TRP A 88 2.98 -11.43 -13.93
N GLY A 89 2.16 -10.40 -14.11
CA GLY A 89 1.66 -9.52 -13.06
C GLY A 89 0.73 -10.24 -12.05
N PRO A 90 0.39 -9.58 -10.93
CA PRO A 90 -0.44 -10.18 -9.88
C PRO A 90 -1.88 -10.39 -10.33
N LEU A 91 -2.59 -11.25 -9.61
CA LEU A 91 -3.98 -11.60 -9.89
C LEU A 91 -4.96 -10.60 -9.28
N PHE A 92 -5.73 -9.90 -10.11
CA PHE A 92 -6.86 -9.08 -9.71
C PHE A 92 -8.12 -9.95 -9.62
N ALA A 93 -8.30 -10.57 -8.44
CA ALA A 93 -9.47 -11.37 -8.11
C ALA A 93 -10.74 -10.51 -8.12
N TYR A 94 -11.77 -10.91 -8.88
CA TYR A 94 -13.00 -10.10 -9.00
C TYR A 94 -14.31 -10.87 -8.87
N SER A 95 -14.32 -12.20 -9.00
CA SER A 95 -15.58 -12.95 -8.92
C SER A 95 -15.37 -14.37 -8.42
N LEU A 96 -16.27 -14.78 -7.52
CA LEU A 96 -16.38 -16.12 -6.99
C LEU A 96 -17.87 -16.54 -7.06
N PRO A 97 -18.27 -17.42 -8.00
CA PRO A 97 -19.69 -17.73 -8.23
C PRO A 97 -20.41 -18.30 -7.01
N VAL A 98 -19.71 -19.15 -6.24
CA VAL A 98 -20.16 -19.70 -4.95
C VAL A 98 -18.95 -19.93 -4.04
N PRO A 99 -19.12 -19.98 -2.71
CA PRO A 99 -18.02 -20.32 -1.80
C PRO A 99 -17.31 -21.61 -2.24
N ASN A 100 -15.97 -21.59 -2.26
CA ASN A 100 -15.10 -22.69 -2.71
C ASN A 100 -15.18 -23.07 -4.21
N ALA A 101 -15.89 -22.30 -5.05
CA ALA A 101 -15.77 -22.44 -6.50
C ALA A 101 -14.45 -21.86 -7.01
N ALA A 102 -14.14 -22.08 -8.29
CA ALA A 102 -12.97 -21.47 -8.88
C ALA A 102 -13.13 -19.94 -8.95
N LEU A 103 -12.10 -19.24 -8.48
CA LEU A 103 -12.02 -17.78 -8.46
C LEU A 103 -11.61 -17.27 -9.85
N THR A 104 -12.30 -16.24 -10.35
CA THR A 104 -11.95 -15.61 -11.63
C THR A 104 -11.12 -14.35 -11.37
N SER A 105 -9.99 -14.23 -12.05
CA SER A 105 -9.03 -13.14 -11.87
C SER A 105 -8.51 -12.59 -13.20
N TRP A 106 -8.22 -11.30 -13.25
CA TRP A 106 -7.48 -10.66 -14.34
C TRP A 106 -5.99 -10.56 -14.00
N TYR A 107 -5.12 -10.62 -15.00
CA TYR A 107 -3.69 -10.43 -14.84
C TYR A 107 -3.06 -9.83 -16.11
N PHE A 108 -1.94 -9.13 -15.95
CA PHE A 108 -1.19 -8.58 -17.07
C PHE A 108 -0.11 -9.54 -17.55
N SER A 109 -0.05 -9.78 -18.86
CA SER A 109 0.98 -10.58 -19.53
C SER A 109 1.62 -9.78 -20.68
N PRO A 110 2.95 -9.55 -20.65
CA PRO A 110 3.64 -8.79 -21.69
C PRO A 110 3.75 -9.55 -23.02
N SER A 111 3.55 -10.87 -23.02
CA SER A 111 3.72 -11.75 -24.19
C SER A 111 2.41 -12.06 -24.94
N GLY A 112 1.35 -11.27 -24.75
CA GLY A 112 0.02 -11.52 -25.31
C GLY A 112 -0.84 -10.24 -25.47
N PRO A 113 -2.18 -10.30 -25.37
CA PRO A 113 -3.08 -9.15 -25.52
C PRO A 113 -2.96 -8.08 -24.40
N GLY A 114 -1.86 -8.08 -23.65
CA GLY A 114 -1.62 -7.22 -22.49
C GLY A 114 -2.33 -7.73 -21.24
N VAL A 115 -3.65 -7.96 -21.29
CA VAL A 115 -4.45 -8.38 -20.12
C VAL A 115 -5.24 -9.65 -20.43
N ASN A 116 -5.21 -10.61 -19.52
CA ASN A 116 -5.83 -11.93 -19.70
C ASN A 116 -6.59 -12.34 -18.43
N THR A 117 -7.51 -13.29 -18.58
CA THR A 117 -8.29 -13.86 -17.48
C THR A 117 -7.76 -15.24 -17.11
N VAL A 118 -7.87 -15.61 -15.84
CA VAL A 118 -7.54 -16.95 -15.35
C VAL A 118 -8.56 -17.42 -14.33
N THR A 119 -8.80 -18.72 -14.35
CA THR A 119 -9.60 -19.44 -13.36
C THR A 119 -8.67 -20.10 -12.36
N VAL A 120 -8.81 -19.73 -11.09
CA VAL A 120 -7.96 -20.14 -9.98
C VAL A 120 -8.70 -21.20 -9.14
N PHE A 121 -8.11 -22.38 -9.01
CA PHE A 121 -8.69 -23.50 -8.28
C PHE A 121 -8.31 -23.47 -6.80
N PRO A 122 -9.20 -23.94 -5.90
CA PRO A 122 -8.96 -23.88 -4.45
C PRO A 122 -7.74 -24.69 -4.03
N GLY A 123 -7.11 -24.30 -2.93
CA GLY A 123 -5.99 -25.01 -2.31
C GLY A 123 -4.61 -24.72 -2.92
N SER A 124 -4.52 -23.81 -3.90
CA SER A 124 -3.25 -23.35 -4.46
C SER A 124 -2.94 -21.92 -4.01
N GLU A 125 -1.67 -21.66 -3.75
CA GLU A 125 -1.17 -20.34 -3.35
C GLU A 125 -0.87 -19.50 -4.59
N PHE A 126 -1.31 -18.24 -4.55
CA PHE A 126 -1.07 -17.27 -5.62
C PHE A 126 -0.75 -15.89 -5.04
N VAL A 127 -0.21 -15.02 -5.90
CA VAL A 127 0.00 -13.61 -5.58
C VAL A 127 -1.14 -12.79 -6.16
N PHE A 128 -1.95 -12.22 -5.27
CA PHE A 128 -3.09 -11.38 -5.59
C PHE A 128 -2.74 -9.91 -5.45
N ALA A 129 -3.32 -9.07 -6.31
CA ALA A 129 -3.32 -7.64 -6.11
C ALA A 129 -4.27 -7.29 -4.96
N VAL A 130 -3.88 -6.32 -4.14
CA VAL A 130 -4.72 -5.77 -3.07
C VAL A 130 -4.55 -4.25 -3.01
N ASP A 131 -5.64 -3.55 -2.73
CA ASP A 131 -5.64 -2.12 -2.46
C ASP A 131 -5.16 -1.90 -1.03
N GLU A 132 -4.07 -1.17 -0.91
CA GLU A 132 -3.45 -0.75 0.33
C GLU A 132 -3.67 0.75 0.59
N THR A 133 -4.61 1.39 -0.14
CA THR A 133 -4.97 2.78 0.09
C THR A 133 -5.30 2.97 1.57
N PRO A 134 -4.54 3.81 2.31
CA PRO A 134 -4.74 3.96 3.74
C PRO A 134 -6.16 4.40 4.02
N ALA A 135 -6.86 3.67 4.90
CA ALA A 135 -8.16 4.12 5.38
C ALA A 135 -8.03 5.55 5.89
N ALA A 136 -8.93 6.45 5.45
CA ALA A 136 -8.91 7.83 5.90
C ALA A 136 -8.97 7.84 7.43
N VAL A 137 -7.88 8.28 8.07
CA VAL A 137 -7.81 8.35 9.53
C VAL A 137 -8.88 9.33 10.00
N PRO A 138 -9.89 8.90 10.78
CA PRO A 138 -10.88 9.83 11.31
C PRO A 138 -10.13 10.88 12.13
N LEU A 139 -10.22 12.14 11.72
CA LEU A 139 -9.61 13.23 12.46
C LEU A 139 -10.15 13.16 13.90
N PRO A 140 -9.28 13.05 14.92
CA PRO A 140 -9.76 13.05 16.28
C PRO A 140 -10.52 14.36 16.52
N PRO A 141 -11.66 14.34 17.24
CA PRO A 141 -12.49 15.54 17.49
C PRO A 141 -11.69 16.73 18.05
N THR A 142 -10.53 16.46 18.66
CA THR A 142 -9.59 17.46 19.18
C THR A 142 -8.99 18.36 18.09
N ALA A 143 -8.82 17.89 16.85
CA ALA A 143 -8.33 18.72 15.74
C ALA A 143 -9.36 19.80 15.36
N ALA A 144 -10.65 19.47 15.39
CA ALA A 144 -11.73 20.43 15.20
C ALA A 144 -11.81 21.45 16.35
N LEU A 145 -11.54 21.03 17.59
CA LEU A 145 -11.47 21.91 18.76
C LEU A 145 -10.25 22.85 18.73
N LEU A 146 -9.10 22.41 18.22
CA LEU A 146 -7.89 23.24 18.12
C LEU A 146 -8.06 24.36 17.09
N LEU A 147 -8.70 24.06 15.96
CA LEU A 147 -9.08 25.04 14.94
C LEU A 147 -10.20 25.98 15.42
N GLY A 148 -11.19 25.46 16.15
CA GLY A 148 -12.24 26.27 16.78
C GLY A 148 -11.72 27.21 17.88
N GLY A 149 -10.78 26.75 18.71
CA GLY A 149 -10.21 27.51 19.82
C GLY A 149 -9.38 28.71 19.37
N LEU A 150 -8.59 28.57 18.30
CA LEU A 150 -7.80 29.68 17.74
C LEU A 150 -8.68 30.80 17.15
N GLY A 151 -9.86 30.46 16.61
CA GLY A 151 -10.82 31.45 16.11
C GLY A 151 -11.43 32.32 17.23
N VAL A 152 -11.75 31.73 18.38
CA VAL A 152 -12.38 32.44 19.50
C VAL A 152 -11.42 33.42 20.17
N VAL A 153 -10.14 33.05 20.33
CA VAL A 153 -9.12 33.92 20.94
C VAL A 153 -8.82 35.15 20.07
N GLY A 154 -8.85 35.00 18.74
CA GLY A 154 -8.68 36.11 17.80
C GLY A 154 -9.82 37.15 17.86
N VAL A 155 -11.07 36.70 18.01
CA VAL A 155 -12.24 37.58 18.10
C VAL A 155 -12.30 38.31 19.45
N MET A 156 -11.93 37.65 20.55
CA MET A 156 -11.90 38.26 21.88
C MET A 156 -10.88 39.41 21.99
N LYS A 157 -9.69 39.27 21.40
CA LYS A 157 -8.65 40.31 21.42
C LYS A 157 -9.02 41.56 20.62
N ARG A 158 -9.88 41.43 19.59
CA ARG A 158 -10.31 42.56 18.74
C ARG A 158 -11.41 43.40 19.39
N ARG A 159 -12.23 42.83 20.28
CA ARG A 159 -13.26 43.57 21.03
C ARG A 159 -12.69 44.40 22.17
N ALA A 160 -11.63 43.92 22.84
CA ALA A 160 -10.99 44.66 23.95
C ALA A 160 -10.33 45.98 23.51
N ARG A 161 -9.93 46.12 22.24
CA ARG A 161 -9.31 47.35 21.70
C ARG A 161 -10.29 48.43 21.24
N LYS A 162 -11.60 48.16 21.21
CA LYS A 162 -12.63 49.15 20.81
C LYS A 162 -13.31 49.83 22.01
N ALA A 163 -12.94 49.46 23.24
CA ALA A 163 -13.54 49.97 24.47
C ALA A 163 -12.57 50.84 25.30
N ALA A 164 -11.44 51.25 24.72
CA ALA A 164 -10.51 52.24 25.24
C ALA A 164 -10.35 53.34 24.19
#